data_AF-A0A6P5ZFJ8-F1
#
_entry.id   AF-A0A6P5ZFJ8-F1
#
_cell.length_a   1.000
_cell.length_b   1.000
_cell.length_c   1.000
_cell.angle_alpha   90.00
_cell.angle_beta   90.00
_cell.angle_gamma   90.00
#
_symmetry.space_group_name_H-M   'P 1'
#
loop_
_entity.id
_entity.type
_entity.pdbx_description
1 polymer ?
#
loop_
_entity_poly.entity_id
_entity_poly.type
_entity_poly.pdbx_seq_one_letter_code
_entity_poly.pdbx_strand_id
1 'polypeptide(L)'
;MNGLALNELDNPLSNEVKNPKNSQTIQKSTMSEFLKKIDDDVASSNDFSDFMVCFDGEHKKIGRYSFPLSLVSTVERITNVYGDVSAPCLKNSSVTEKIYLFFCATIKEMEDLKLHQVTEKKLLKWRDAIKDALRINFKVAFAMHHLKRIARAYFGCIGSQELQSIGDKLDALNKERAETYQDFKDYIAYAKDFYGKSVSDGLFA
;
A
#
# COMPACT_ATOMS: atom_id res chain seq x y z
N MET A 1 -25.12 -16.73 22.20
CA MET A 1 -25.03 -15.95 20.94
C MET A 1 -23.57 -15.93 20.53
N ASN A 2 -23.32 -16.29 19.27
CA ASN A 2 -22.03 -16.71 18.75
C ASN A 2 -20.94 -15.64 18.91
N GLY A 3 -19.84 -16.03 19.56
CA GLY A 3 -18.59 -15.28 19.58
C GLY A 3 -17.95 -15.35 18.20
N LEU A 4 -17.84 -14.18 17.55
CA LEU A 4 -16.96 -14.02 16.42
C LEU A 4 -15.54 -13.89 16.97
N ALA A 5 -14.80 -14.98 16.91
CA ALA A 5 -13.35 -14.96 17.04
C ALA A 5 -12.80 -14.19 15.82
N LEU A 6 -12.46 -12.92 16.03
CA LEU A 6 -11.54 -12.23 15.15
C LEU A 6 -10.16 -12.81 15.47
N ASN A 7 -9.71 -13.70 14.59
CA ASN A 7 -8.35 -14.24 14.65
C ASN A 7 -7.38 -13.06 14.75
N GLU A 8 -6.60 -13.05 15.83
CA GLU A 8 -5.46 -12.17 16.04
C GLU A 8 -4.54 -12.28 14.84
N LEU A 9 -4.54 -11.23 14.01
CA LEU A 9 -3.50 -11.06 13.01
C LEU A 9 -2.30 -10.52 13.78
N ASP A 10 -1.38 -11.41 14.16
CA ASP A 10 -0.05 -11.05 14.63
C ASP A 10 0.51 -9.95 13.70
N ASN A 11 0.66 -8.75 14.25
CA ASN A 11 0.98 -7.55 13.48
C ASN A 11 2.45 -7.16 13.67
N PRO A 12 3.38 -7.62 12.81
CA PRO A 12 4.76 -7.14 12.82
C PRO A 12 4.93 -5.73 12.19
N LEU A 13 3.85 -5.06 11.76
CA LEU A 13 3.92 -3.82 10.97
C LEU A 13 3.69 -2.51 11.76
N SER A 14 3.40 -2.56 13.07
CA SER A 14 3.04 -1.37 13.85
C SER A 14 4.12 -0.28 13.98
N ASN A 15 5.38 -0.55 13.61
CA ASN A 15 6.48 0.35 13.97
C ASN A 15 7.00 1.28 12.86
N GLU A 16 6.51 1.22 11.61
CA GLU A 16 7.24 1.88 10.51
C GLU A 16 6.57 3.07 9.80
N VAL A 17 5.31 3.48 10.05
CA VAL A 17 4.76 4.68 9.38
C VAL A 17 4.27 5.72 10.39
N LYS A 18 5.13 6.72 10.66
CA LYS A 18 4.72 7.95 11.35
C LYS A 18 4.08 8.90 10.34
N ASN A 19 2.78 9.12 10.57
CA ASN A 19 1.93 10.24 10.14
C ASN A 19 0.89 9.89 9.07
N PRO A 20 -0.40 9.99 9.45
CA PRO A 20 -1.33 10.73 8.63
C PRO A 20 -2.18 11.70 9.47
N LYS A 21 -2.04 13.00 9.20
CA LYS A 21 -3.10 13.97 9.54
C LYS A 21 -4.26 13.75 8.56
N ASN A 22 -5.48 13.67 9.12
CA ASN A 22 -6.81 13.58 8.51
C ASN A 22 -7.36 12.16 8.21
N SER A 23 -7.92 11.57 9.26
CA SER A 23 -8.97 10.53 9.25
C SER A 23 -10.35 11.25 9.03
N GLN A 24 -11.44 10.74 8.43
CA GLN A 24 -12.20 9.54 8.82
C GLN A 24 -13.20 9.01 7.75
N THR A 25 -13.27 9.53 6.51
CA THR A 25 -14.33 9.07 5.56
C THR A 25 -13.86 8.91 4.10
N ILE A 26 -12.58 9.15 3.81
CA ILE A 26 -12.07 9.26 2.42
C ILE A 26 -11.41 7.95 1.91
N GLN A 27 -11.22 6.90 2.71
CA GLN A 27 -10.19 5.90 2.37
C GLN A 27 -10.60 4.73 1.42
N LYS A 28 -11.81 4.17 1.48
CA LYS A 28 -12.14 2.97 0.66
C LYS A 28 -12.40 3.28 -0.82
N SER A 29 -13.18 4.33 -1.12
CA SER A 29 -13.40 4.78 -2.50
C SER A 29 -12.09 5.23 -3.14
N THR A 30 -11.27 5.99 -2.40
CA THR A 30 -9.95 6.47 -2.85
C THR A 30 -8.98 5.32 -3.10
N MET A 31 -8.97 4.26 -2.29
CA MET A 31 -8.13 3.07 -2.54
C MET A 31 -8.52 2.36 -3.84
N SER A 32 -9.82 2.09 -4.03
CA SER A 32 -10.30 1.44 -5.25
C SER A 32 -10.02 2.31 -6.48
N GLU A 33 -10.20 3.62 -6.39
CA GLU A 33 -9.87 4.57 -7.44
C GLU A 33 -8.36 4.60 -7.73
N PHE A 34 -7.51 4.56 -6.71
CA PHE A 34 -6.06 4.53 -6.89
C PHE A 34 -5.60 3.23 -7.55
N LEU A 35 -6.12 2.08 -7.12
CA LEU A 35 -5.79 0.81 -7.75
C LEU A 35 -6.24 0.77 -9.22
N LYS A 36 -7.38 1.39 -9.56
CA LYS A 36 -7.77 1.61 -10.96
C LYS A 36 -6.75 2.48 -11.70
N LYS A 37 -6.26 3.57 -11.11
CA LYS A 37 -5.18 4.39 -11.70
C LYS A 37 -3.92 3.59 -12.00
N ILE A 38 -3.59 2.56 -11.22
CA ILE A 38 -2.47 1.67 -11.51
C ILE A 38 -2.72 0.88 -12.81
N ASP A 39 -3.96 0.48 -13.06
CA ASP A 39 -4.39 -0.26 -14.26
C ASP A 39 -4.59 0.63 -15.50
N ASP A 40 -4.97 1.90 -15.34
CA ASP A 40 -5.30 2.84 -16.42
C ASP A 40 -4.17 3.07 -17.43
N ASP A 41 -4.40 2.76 -18.71
CA ASP A 41 -3.43 2.98 -19.80
C ASP A 41 -3.39 4.46 -20.24
N VAL A 42 -2.95 5.34 -19.34
CA VAL A 42 -2.77 6.77 -19.60
C VAL A 42 -1.30 7.07 -19.87
N ALA A 43 -1.03 8.02 -20.77
CA ALA A 43 0.33 8.49 -21.06
C ALA A 43 1.05 8.91 -19.77
N SER A 44 2.35 8.64 -19.68
CA SER A 44 3.18 9.04 -18.54
C SER A 44 3.09 10.56 -18.36
N SER A 45 2.52 11.02 -17.25
CA SER A 45 2.52 12.44 -16.89
C SER A 45 3.69 12.81 -15.97
N ASN A 46 4.41 11.81 -15.46
CA ASN A 46 5.46 12.00 -14.48
C ASN A 46 6.79 12.34 -15.15
N ASP A 47 7.45 13.36 -14.60
CA ASP A 47 8.84 13.68 -14.91
C ASP A 47 9.75 12.61 -14.28
N PHE A 48 10.61 12.01 -15.09
CA PHE A 48 11.61 11.04 -14.65
C PHE A 48 12.96 11.70 -14.29
N SER A 49 13.00 13.03 -14.14
CA SER A 49 14.18 13.79 -13.72
C SER A 49 14.87 13.21 -12.48
N ASP A 50 14.11 12.71 -11.51
CA ASP A 50 14.64 12.04 -10.31
C ASP A 50 15.54 10.83 -10.63
N PHE A 51 15.31 10.13 -11.75
CA PHE A 51 16.14 9.02 -12.19
C PHE A 51 17.36 9.44 -13.01
N MET A 52 17.40 10.67 -13.51
CA MET A 52 18.50 11.13 -14.38
C MET A 52 19.84 11.12 -13.65
N VAL A 53 19.86 11.34 -12.33
CA VAL A 53 21.06 11.21 -11.48
C VAL A 53 21.65 9.79 -11.54
N CYS A 54 20.81 8.77 -11.73
CA CYS A 54 21.29 7.39 -11.86
C CYS A 54 21.98 7.11 -13.21
N PHE A 55 21.91 8.04 -14.16
CA PHE A 55 22.38 7.83 -15.54
C PHE A 55 23.75 8.43 -15.83
N ASP A 56 24.31 9.19 -14.89
CA ASP A 56 25.64 9.76 -15.00
C ASP A 56 26.76 8.72 -14.81
N GLY A 57 27.97 9.05 -15.28
CA GLY A 57 29.17 8.25 -15.09
C GLY A 57 29.46 7.26 -16.21
N GLU A 58 30.23 6.22 -15.88
CA GLU A 58 30.64 5.19 -16.84
C GLU A 58 29.49 4.23 -17.19
N HIS A 59 29.49 3.76 -18.43
CA HIS A 59 28.47 2.86 -18.95
C HIS A 59 29.09 1.54 -19.43
N LYS A 60 28.36 0.45 -19.24
CA LYS A 60 28.66 -0.89 -19.74
C LYS A 60 27.62 -1.30 -20.77
N LYS A 61 28.08 -1.78 -21.92
CA LYS A 61 27.20 -2.32 -22.96
C LYS A 61 26.73 -3.72 -22.57
N ILE A 62 25.41 -3.93 -22.55
CA ILE A 62 24.78 -5.24 -22.32
C ILE A 62 23.78 -5.48 -23.46
N GLY A 63 24.08 -6.47 -24.30
CA GLY A 63 23.31 -6.73 -25.52
C GLY A 63 23.31 -5.52 -26.46
N ARG A 64 22.13 -4.96 -26.73
CA ARG A 64 21.93 -3.83 -27.65
C ARG A 64 22.04 -2.45 -27.01
N TYR A 65 22.05 -2.38 -25.67
CA TYR A 65 21.90 -1.12 -24.93
C TYR A 65 23.13 -0.82 -24.07
N SER A 66 23.33 0.47 -23.81
CA SER A 66 24.33 0.97 -22.87
C SER A 66 23.70 1.28 -21.52
N PHE A 67 24.27 0.77 -20.44
CA PHE A 67 23.76 0.97 -19.08
C PHE A 67 24.78 1.65 -18.17
N PRO A 68 24.38 2.63 -17.35
CA PRO A 68 25.20 3.13 -16.25
C PRO A 68 25.62 1.98 -15.32
N LEU A 69 26.84 2.04 -14.78
CA LEU A 69 27.35 1.00 -13.88
C LEU A 69 26.44 0.72 -12.68
N SER A 70 25.72 1.74 -12.20
CA SER A 70 24.75 1.64 -11.09
C SER A 70 23.57 0.70 -11.37
N LEU A 71 23.26 0.43 -12.65
CA LEU A 71 22.14 -0.41 -13.08
C LEU A 71 22.57 -1.79 -13.61
N VAL A 72 23.88 -2.00 -13.82
CA VAL A 72 24.40 -3.26 -14.42
C VAL A 72 23.94 -4.48 -13.63
N SER A 73 24.06 -4.47 -12.31
CA SER A 73 23.64 -5.58 -11.46
C SER A 73 22.13 -5.86 -11.55
N THR A 74 21.32 -4.81 -11.71
CA THR A 74 19.87 -4.93 -11.88
C THR A 74 19.54 -5.58 -13.23
N VAL A 75 20.19 -5.14 -14.31
CA VAL A 75 20.02 -5.71 -15.66
C VAL A 75 20.43 -7.18 -15.69
N GLU A 76 21.59 -7.51 -15.10
CA GLU A 76 22.09 -8.89 -15.02
C GLU A 76 21.11 -9.77 -14.23
N ARG A 77 20.57 -9.29 -13.10
CA ARG A 77 19.57 -10.02 -12.31
C ARG A 77 18.27 -10.27 -13.09
N ILE A 78 17.76 -9.25 -13.78
CA ILE A 78 16.56 -9.38 -14.63
C ILE A 78 16.82 -10.41 -15.73
N THR A 79 17.97 -10.31 -16.41
CA THR A 79 18.35 -11.22 -17.50
C THR A 79 18.49 -12.66 -17.01
N ASN A 80 19.09 -12.86 -15.83
CA ASN A 80 19.27 -14.20 -15.26
C ASN A 80 17.93 -14.87 -14.90
N VAL A 81 16.93 -14.11 -14.46
CA VAL A 81 15.63 -14.66 -14.03
C VAL A 81 14.62 -14.75 -15.16
N TYR A 82 14.58 -13.75 -16.05
CA TYR A 82 13.52 -13.58 -17.05
C TYR A 82 14.04 -13.65 -18.51
N GLY A 83 15.35 -13.80 -18.71
CA GLY A 83 15.99 -13.68 -20.01
C GLY A 83 16.06 -12.23 -20.51
N ASP A 84 16.44 -12.05 -21.77
CA ASP A 84 16.42 -10.73 -22.42
C ASP A 84 14.98 -10.25 -22.61
N VAL A 85 14.52 -9.41 -21.68
CA VAL A 85 13.17 -8.82 -21.70
C VAL A 85 12.95 -7.87 -22.88
N SER A 86 14.02 -7.39 -23.51
CA SER A 86 13.95 -6.48 -24.66
C SER A 86 13.83 -7.21 -26.00
N ALA A 87 14.08 -8.52 -26.05
CA ALA A 87 14.23 -9.28 -27.29
C ALA A 87 13.08 -9.11 -28.31
N PRO A 88 11.79 -9.00 -27.92
CA PRO A 88 10.70 -8.77 -28.88
C PRO A 88 10.65 -7.34 -29.45
N CYS A 89 11.35 -6.39 -28.84
CA CYS A 89 11.40 -5.02 -29.34
C CYS A 89 12.28 -4.96 -30.60
N LEU A 90 11.64 -4.73 -31.75
CA LEU A 90 12.31 -4.64 -33.05
C LEU A 90 12.99 -3.29 -33.29
N LYS A 91 12.69 -2.27 -32.47
CA LYS A 91 13.26 -0.93 -32.58
C LYS A 91 14.50 -0.83 -31.70
N ASN A 92 15.59 -0.30 -32.25
CA ASN A 92 16.74 0.14 -31.49
C ASN A 92 16.94 1.64 -31.71
N SER A 93 16.39 2.45 -30.81
CA SER A 93 16.49 3.91 -30.83
C SER A 93 16.93 4.44 -29.47
N SER A 94 17.39 5.69 -29.43
CA SER A 94 17.71 6.38 -28.17
C SER A 94 16.52 6.44 -27.22
N VAL A 95 15.29 6.47 -27.75
CA VAL A 95 14.06 6.43 -26.94
C VAL A 95 13.85 5.06 -26.31
N THR A 96 14.06 3.98 -27.08
CA THR A 96 13.97 2.60 -26.57
C THR A 96 14.99 2.36 -25.45
N GLU A 97 16.23 2.84 -25.62
CA GLU A 97 17.27 2.74 -24.59
C GLU A 97 16.85 3.47 -23.31
N LYS A 98 16.39 4.73 -23.42
CA LYS A 98 15.91 5.50 -22.26
C LYS A 98 14.77 4.81 -21.51
N ILE A 99 13.80 4.23 -22.22
CA ILE A 99 12.70 3.48 -21.59
C ILE A 99 13.27 2.29 -20.80
N TYR A 100 14.28 1.59 -21.33
CA TYR A 100 14.90 0.50 -20.61
C TYR A 100 15.66 0.98 -19.36
N LEU A 101 16.38 2.10 -19.48
CA LEU A 101 17.07 2.72 -18.33
C LEU A 101 16.08 3.09 -17.22
N PHE A 102 14.96 3.73 -17.54
CA PHE A 102 13.92 4.07 -16.56
C PHE A 102 13.27 2.84 -15.93
N PHE A 103 13.05 1.78 -16.71
CA PHE A 103 12.56 0.50 -16.18
C PHE A 103 13.56 -0.10 -15.18
N CYS A 104 14.85 -0.17 -15.53
CA CYS A 104 15.87 -0.71 -14.64
C CYS A 104 16.04 0.14 -13.37
N ALA A 105 16.03 1.48 -13.50
CA ALA A 105 16.05 2.39 -12.36
C ALA A 105 14.83 2.20 -11.44
N THR A 106 13.67 1.95 -12.02
CA THR A 106 12.44 1.63 -11.27
C THR A 106 12.59 0.34 -10.47
N ILE A 107 13.10 -0.74 -11.07
CA ILE A 107 13.32 -2.01 -10.35
C ILE A 107 14.36 -1.82 -9.23
N LYS A 108 15.44 -1.08 -9.50
CA LYS A 108 16.44 -0.77 -8.48
C LYS A 108 15.86 0.02 -7.31
N GLU A 109 15.07 1.06 -7.58
CA GLU A 109 14.42 1.83 -6.51
C GLU A 109 13.44 0.98 -5.70
N MET A 110 12.73 0.04 -6.33
CA MET A 110 11.90 -0.93 -5.60
C MET A 110 12.72 -1.87 -4.70
N GLU A 111 13.93 -2.25 -5.11
CA GLU A 111 14.86 -3.09 -4.32
C GLU A 111 15.42 -2.34 -3.11
N ASP A 112 15.71 -1.04 -3.27
CA ASP A 112 16.34 -0.21 -2.25
C ASP A 112 15.36 0.34 -1.19
N LEU A 113 14.05 0.28 -1.42
CA LEU A 113 13.03 0.86 -0.54
C LEU A 113 12.30 -0.18 0.32
N LYS A 114 12.05 0.22 1.57
CA LYS A 114 11.10 -0.45 2.46
C LYS A 114 9.68 0.05 2.24
N LEU A 115 8.69 -0.76 2.62
CA LEU A 115 7.27 -0.44 2.41
C LEU A 115 6.84 0.90 3.02
N HIS A 116 7.37 1.27 4.18
CA HIS A 116 7.05 2.55 4.83
C HIS A 116 7.57 3.79 4.08
N GLN A 117 8.54 3.61 3.18
CA GLN A 117 9.10 4.68 2.35
C GLN A 117 8.37 4.81 1.00
N VAL A 118 7.38 3.94 0.75
CA VAL A 118 6.53 3.96 -0.44
C VAL A 118 5.46 5.03 -0.27
N THR A 119 5.20 5.75 -1.36
CA THR A 119 4.13 6.75 -1.44
C THR A 119 3.32 6.53 -2.70
N GLU A 120 2.10 7.05 -2.75
CA GLU A 120 1.28 7.07 -3.96
C GLU A 120 2.02 7.64 -5.18
N LYS A 121 2.80 8.72 -4.98
CA LYS A 121 3.64 9.31 -6.04
C LYS A 121 4.65 8.30 -6.59
N LYS A 122 5.34 7.54 -5.72
CA LYS A 122 6.29 6.49 -6.15
C LYS A 122 5.59 5.37 -6.92
N LEU A 123 4.44 4.90 -6.43
CA LEU A 123 3.65 3.86 -7.11
C LEU A 123 3.23 4.29 -8.53
N LEU A 124 2.81 5.54 -8.72
CA LEU A 124 2.47 6.08 -10.04
C LEU A 124 3.70 6.27 -10.93
N LYS A 125 4.83 6.72 -10.37
CA LYS A 125 6.10 6.83 -11.11
C LYS A 125 6.55 5.47 -11.65
N TRP A 126 6.52 4.45 -10.80
CA TRP A 126 6.89 3.08 -11.18
C TRP A 126 5.94 2.49 -12.22
N ARG A 127 4.64 2.74 -12.05
CA ARG A 127 3.62 2.35 -13.04
C ARG A 127 3.98 2.89 -14.41
N ASP A 128 4.33 4.17 -14.50
CA ASP A 128 4.59 4.84 -15.78
C ASP A 128 5.79 4.21 -16.50
N ALA A 129 6.91 4.04 -15.81
CA ALA A 129 8.10 3.40 -16.38
C ALA A 129 7.83 1.96 -16.85
N ILE A 130 7.07 1.18 -16.06
CA ILE A 130 6.71 -0.20 -16.42
C ILE A 130 5.77 -0.21 -17.63
N LYS A 131 4.79 0.71 -17.71
CA LYS A 131 3.88 0.81 -18.85
C LYS A 131 4.58 1.25 -20.12
N ASP A 132 5.53 2.18 -20.03
CA ASP A 132 6.31 2.60 -21.20
C ASP A 132 7.11 1.43 -21.78
N ALA A 133 7.73 0.61 -20.92
CA ALA A 133 8.39 -0.63 -21.33
C ALA A 133 7.41 -1.65 -21.96
N LEU A 134 6.22 -1.82 -21.40
CA LEU A 134 5.18 -2.67 -22.01
C LEU A 134 4.75 -2.17 -23.40
N ARG A 135 4.56 -0.86 -23.57
CA ARG A 135 4.14 -0.22 -24.84
C ARG A 135 5.13 -0.44 -25.98
N ILE A 136 6.42 -0.61 -25.66
CA ILE A 136 7.45 -0.94 -26.66
C ILE A 136 7.73 -2.45 -26.78
N ASN A 137 6.83 -3.29 -26.27
CA ASN A 137 6.86 -4.75 -26.32
C ASN A 137 7.98 -5.42 -25.50
N PHE A 138 8.45 -4.78 -24.41
CA PHE A 138 9.31 -5.50 -23.47
C PHE A 138 8.49 -6.51 -22.65
N LYS A 139 9.10 -7.66 -22.34
CA LYS A 139 8.49 -8.74 -21.53
C LYS A 139 8.53 -8.44 -20.03
N VAL A 140 7.93 -7.32 -19.61
CA VAL A 140 8.01 -6.81 -18.22
C VAL A 140 6.69 -6.92 -17.44
N ALA A 141 5.75 -7.76 -17.89
CA ALA A 141 4.47 -7.97 -17.22
C ALA A 141 4.62 -8.44 -15.76
N PHE A 142 5.71 -9.14 -15.45
CA PHE A 142 6.05 -9.55 -14.07
C PHE A 142 6.21 -8.35 -13.13
N ALA A 143 6.81 -7.26 -13.61
CA ALA A 143 7.01 -6.04 -12.82
C ALA A 143 5.68 -5.36 -12.52
N MET A 144 4.76 -5.34 -13.49
CA MET A 144 3.41 -4.82 -13.28
C MET A 144 2.64 -5.64 -12.24
N HIS A 145 2.72 -6.97 -12.31
CA HIS A 145 2.12 -7.84 -11.29
C HIS A 145 2.72 -7.57 -9.90
N HIS A 146 4.04 -7.37 -9.81
CA HIS A 146 4.70 -7.05 -8.55
C HIS A 146 4.28 -5.68 -8.00
N LEU A 147 4.20 -4.64 -8.85
CA LEU A 147 3.74 -3.30 -8.48
C LEU A 147 2.34 -3.33 -7.87
N LYS A 148 1.40 -4.12 -8.43
CA LYS A 148 0.05 -4.27 -7.87
C LYS A 148 0.07 -4.89 -6.48
N ARG A 149 1.00 -5.80 -6.20
CA ARG A 149 1.18 -6.37 -4.86
C ARG A 149 1.71 -5.33 -3.88
N ILE A 150 2.69 -4.51 -4.29
CA ILE A 150 3.22 -3.41 -3.46
C ILE A 150 2.10 -2.41 -3.16
N ALA A 151 1.32 -2.00 -4.14
CA ALA A 151 0.21 -1.05 -3.95
C ALA A 151 -0.81 -1.58 -2.93
N ARG A 152 -1.19 -2.86 -3.01
CA ARG A 152 -2.07 -3.50 -2.02
C ARG A 152 -1.44 -3.55 -0.62
N ALA A 153 -0.15 -3.87 -0.52
CA ALA A 153 0.56 -3.87 0.76
C ALA A 153 0.61 -2.47 1.38
N TYR A 154 0.85 -1.44 0.57
CA TYR A 154 0.84 -0.03 1.00
C TYR A 154 -0.51 0.35 1.64
N PHE A 155 -1.63 0.07 0.97
CA PHE A 155 -2.95 0.32 1.56
C PHE A 155 -3.28 -0.61 2.74
N GLY A 156 -2.72 -1.83 2.77
CA GLY A 156 -2.80 -2.74 3.90
C GLY A 156 -2.20 -2.14 5.17
N CYS A 157 -1.07 -1.44 5.07
CA CYS A 157 -0.48 -0.71 6.21
C CYS A 157 -1.41 0.37 6.74
N ILE A 158 -1.99 1.18 5.86
CA ILE A 158 -2.94 2.25 6.24
C ILE A 158 -4.15 1.63 6.95
N GLY A 159 -4.71 0.56 6.39
CA GLY A 159 -5.84 -0.15 7.00
C GLY A 159 -5.51 -0.76 8.37
N SER A 160 -4.30 -1.30 8.53
CA SER A 160 -3.82 -1.84 9.81
C SER A 160 -3.72 -0.76 10.89
N GLN A 161 -3.21 0.43 10.54
CA GLN A 161 -3.14 1.56 11.47
C GLN A 161 -4.51 2.08 11.90
N GLU A 162 -5.44 2.20 10.95
CA GLU A 162 -6.81 2.61 11.27
C GLU A 162 -7.51 1.56 12.15
N LEU A 163 -7.31 0.28 11.87
CA LEU A 163 -7.85 -0.80 12.69
C LEU A 163 -7.28 -0.79 14.12
N GLN A 164 -5.98 -0.54 14.28
CA GLN A 164 -5.36 -0.37 15.59
C GLN A 164 -5.99 0.81 16.35
N SER A 165 -6.16 1.97 15.70
CA SER A 165 -6.78 3.13 16.33
C SER A 165 -8.23 2.87 16.75
N ILE A 166 -8.99 2.10 15.97
CA ILE A 166 -10.34 1.67 16.33
C ILE A 166 -10.30 0.72 17.54
N GLY A 167 -9.36 -0.24 17.55
CA GLY A 167 -9.14 -1.15 18.68
C GLY A 167 -8.88 -0.39 19.98
N ASP A 168 -7.93 0.54 19.96
CA ASP A 168 -7.57 1.34 21.14
C ASP A 168 -8.77 2.13 21.70
N LYS A 169 -9.62 2.68 20.80
CA LYS A 169 -10.86 3.37 21.19
C LYS A 169 -11.90 2.43 21.77
N LEU A 170 -12.04 1.24 21.20
CA LEU A 170 -12.99 0.23 21.67
C LEU A 170 -12.61 -0.24 23.09
N ASP A 171 -11.31 -0.44 23.34
CA ASP A 171 -10.80 -0.82 24.66
C ASP A 171 -11.06 0.27 25.71
N ALA A 172 -10.84 1.54 25.35
CA ALA A 172 -11.16 2.67 26.22
C ALA A 172 -12.66 2.74 26.56
N LEU A 173 -13.54 2.60 25.56
CA LEU A 173 -15.00 2.59 25.76
C LEU A 173 -15.48 1.40 26.58
N ASN A 174 -14.88 0.22 26.39
CA ASN A 174 -15.20 -0.95 27.19
C ASN A 174 -14.81 -0.77 28.65
N LYS A 175 -13.68 -0.11 28.92
CA LYS A 175 -13.26 0.25 30.28
C LYS A 175 -14.24 1.24 30.93
N GLU A 176 -14.57 2.33 30.23
CA GLU A 176 -15.54 3.33 30.70
C GLU A 176 -16.92 2.71 30.98
N ARG A 177 -17.39 1.82 30.09
CA ARG A 177 -18.62 1.06 30.28
C ARG A 177 -18.57 0.19 31.54
N ALA A 178 -17.46 -0.48 31.79
CA ALA A 178 -17.32 -1.35 32.96
C ALA A 178 -17.34 -0.54 34.26
N GLU A 179 -16.64 0.59 34.30
CA GLU A 179 -16.64 1.54 35.43
C GLU A 179 -18.04 2.09 35.68
N THR A 180 -18.70 2.62 34.63
CA THR A 180 -20.08 3.12 34.69
C THR A 180 -21.05 2.05 35.17
N TYR A 181 -20.92 0.81 34.71
CA TYR A 181 -21.77 -0.29 35.17
C TYR A 181 -21.55 -0.57 36.67
N GLN A 182 -20.31 -0.56 37.16
CA GLN A 182 -20.06 -0.76 38.59
C GLN A 182 -20.66 0.34 39.45
N ASP A 183 -20.57 1.61 39.01
CA ASP A 183 -21.13 2.76 39.72
C ASP A 183 -22.66 2.70 39.79
N PHE A 184 -23.31 2.18 38.74
CA PHE A 184 -24.76 2.20 38.62
C PHE A 184 -25.48 0.85 38.82
N LYS A 185 -24.76 -0.25 39.08
CA LYS A 185 -25.34 -1.62 39.07
C LYS A 185 -26.56 -1.79 39.98
N ASP A 186 -26.54 -1.20 41.18
CA ASP A 186 -27.63 -1.35 42.15
C ASP A 186 -28.84 -0.51 41.74
N TYR A 187 -28.62 0.71 41.25
CA TYR A 187 -29.69 1.55 40.69
C TYR A 187 -30.32 0.91 39.44
N ILE A 188 -29.50 0.30 38.57
CA ILE A 188 -29.98 -0.45 37.40
C ILE A 188 -30.82 -1.66 37.84
N ALA A 189 -30.47 -2.32 38.95
CA ALA A 189 -31.28 -3.39 39.50
C ALA A 189 -32.64 -2.87 39.97
N TYR A 190 -32.68 -1.81 40.78
CA TYR A 190 -33.94 -1.21 41.23
C TYR A 190 -34.79 -0.66 40.08
N ALA A 191 -34.17 -0.05 39.06
CA ALA A 191 -34.90 0.46 37.90
C ALA A 191 -35.69 -0.63 37.18
N LYS A 192 -35.21 -1.89 37.18
CA LYS A 192 -35.93 -3.03 36.58
C LYS A 192 -37.21 -3.37 37.31
N ASP A 193 -37.28 -3.12 38.62
CA ASP A 193 -38.46 -3.43 39.41
C ASP A 193 -39.66 -2.59 38.99
N PHE A 194 -39.41 -1.34 38.56
CA PHE A 194 -40.41 -0.35 38.15
C PHE A 194 -40.56 -0.21 36.63
N TYR A 195 -39.70 -0.83 35.83
CA TYR A 195 -39.77 -0.71 34.37
C TYR A 195 -41.07 -1.31 33.82
N GLY A 196 -41.90 -0.48 33.17
CA GLY A 196 -43.18 -0.89 32.60
C GLY A 196 -44.29 -1.15 33.63
N LYS A 197 -44.11 -0.72 34.89
CA LYS A 197 -45.05 -0.90 36.01
C LYS A 197 -45.46 0.45 36.62
N SER A 198 -46.49 0.48 37.47
CA SER A 198 -46.78 1.68 38.25
C SER A 198 -45.68 1.89 39.29
N VAL A 199 -45.26 3.13 39.51
CA VAL A 199 -44.27 3.45 40.57
C VAL A 199 -44.82 3.22 41.98
N SER A 200 -46.14 3.09 42.12
CA SER A 200 -46.80 2.69 43.35
C SER A 200 -46.87 1.16 43.55
N ASP A 201 -46.46 0.37 42.56
CA ASP A 201 -46.51 -1.09 42.65
C ASP A 201 -45.55 -1.57 43.76
N GLY A 202 -46.07 -2.40 44.66
CA GLY A 202 -45.37 -2.86 45.86
C GLY A 202 -45.48 -1.93 47.09
N LEU A 203 -46.06 -0.73 46.96
CA LEU A 203 -46.21 0.20 48.10
C LEU A 203 -47.31 -0.21 49.09
N PHE A 204 -48.38 -0.84 48.58
CA PHE A 204 -49.55 -1.27 49.37
C PHE A 204 -49.71 -2.80 49.42
N ALA A 205 -48.68 -3.55 49.02
CA ALA A 205 -48.66 -5.01 48.99
C ALA A 205 -48.30 -5.61 50.34
#